data_AF-A0A328U767-F1
#
_entry.id   AF-A0A328U767-F1
#
_cell.length_a   1.000
_cell.length_b   1.000
_cell.length_c   1.000
_cell.angle_alpha   90.00
_cell.angle_beta   90.00
_cell.angle_gamma   90.00
#
_symmetry.space_group_name_H-M   'P 1'
#
loop_
_entity.id
_entity.type
_entity.pdbx_description
1 polymer ?
#
loop_
_entity_poly.entity_id
_entity_poly.type
_entity_poly.pdbx_seq_one_letter_code
_entity_poly.pdbx_strand_id
1 'polypeptide(L)'
;MFERKLCSLHTWNEFGEVAAMALTSTDRVAQVVILDHLAVRASRRGSGLGRACVETIRTWAETSEACRAIIIEVEAEPTAENAERIRFWEKAGFLQTDYVHRYIWVPETYRAMYLPIVPAFKPNDTGKSLFKIITKYHEKAYRNRE
;
A
#
# COMPACT_ATOMS: atom_id res chain seq x y z
N MET A 1 -11.01 -6.94 -11.32
CA MET A 1 -10.50 -5.60 -10.98
C MET A 1 -9.82 -4.90 -12.15
N PHE A 2 -8.85 -5.56 -12.81
CA PHE A 2 -8.12 -4.99 -13.95
C PHE A 2 -9.00 -4.62 -15.15
N GLU A 3 -9.93 -5.50 -15.55
CA GLU A 3 -10.90 -5.19 -16.61
C GLU A 3 -11.79 -3.98 -16.28
N ARG A 4 -12.04 -3.75 -15.00
CA ARG A 4 -12.81 -2.60 -14.50
C ARG A 4 -11.93 -1.34 -14.32
N LYS A 5 -10.63 -1.41 -14.67
CA LYS A 5 -9.61 -0.35 -14.49
C LYS A 5 -9.59 0.21 -13.07
N LEU A 6 -9.81 -0.64 -12.07
CA LEU A 6 -9.87 -0.24 -10.65
C LEU A 6 -8.50 -0.23 -9.97
N CYS A 7 -7.52 -0.88 -10.60
CA CYS A 7 -6.15 -0.93 -10.12
C CYS A 7 -5.17 -0.87 -11.30
N SER A 8 -3.95 -0.46 -10.99
CA SER A 8 -2.79 -0.49 -11.87
C SER A 8 -1.83 -1.58 -11.41
N LEU A 9 -1.29 -2.31 -12.38
CA LEU A 9 -0.19 -3.25 -12.18
C LEU A 9 1.11 -2.56 -12.57
N HIS A 10 2.05 -2.48 -11.62
CA HIS A 10 3.42 -2.02 -11.87
C HIS A 10 4.33 -3.25 -11.90
N THR A 11 5.23 -3.32 -12.89
CA THR A 11 6.22 -4.39 -12.98
C THR A 11 7.62 -3.81 -13.14
N TRP A 12 8.60 -4.43 -12.46
CA TRP A 12 10.01 -4.12 -12.61
C TRP A 12 10.69 -5.33 -13.22
N ASN A 13 11.32 -5.12 -14.39
CA ASN A 13 11.97 -6.17 -15.15
C ASN A 13 13.49 -6.07 -15.02
N GLU A 14 14.15 -7.21 -14.88
CA GLU A 14 15.60 -7.34 -14.96
C GLU A 14 15.92 -8.48 -15.91
N PHE A 15 16.77 -8.22 -16.90
CA PHE A 15 17.15 -9.21 -17.93
C PHE A 15 15.95 -9.84 -18.65
N GLY A 16 14.87 -9.06 -18.87
CA GLY A 16 13.66 -9.52 -19.55
C GLY A 16 12.66 -10.25 -18.64
N GLU A 17 12.95 -10.37 -17.35
CA GLU A 17 12.16 -11.13 -16.39
C GLU A 17 11.56 -10.23 -15.30
N VAL A 18 10.31 -10.48 -14.90
CA VAL A 18 9.65 -9.72 -13.81
C VAL A 18 10.31 -10.05 -12.47
N ALA A 19 11.07 -9.10 -11.92
CA ALA A 19 11.77 -9.20 -10.65
C ALA A 19 10.93 -8.70 -9.46
N ALA A 20 10.00 -7.78 -9.71
CA ALA A 20 9.04 -7.30 -8.72
C ALA A 20 7.73 -6.84 -9.38
N MET A 21 6.66 -6.82 -8.60
CA MET A 21 5.36 -6.27 -9.02
C MET A 21 4.66 -5.56 -7.88
N ALA A 22 3.79 -4.60 -8.21
CA ALA A 22 2.92 -3.94 -7.26
C ALA A 22 1.51 -3.70 -7.81
N LEU A 23 0.52 -3.77 -6.93
CA LEU A 23 -0.87 -3.44 -7.23
C LEU A 23 -1.24 -2.15 -6.50
N THR A 24 -1.67 -1.16 -7.26
CA THR A 24 -2.08 0.13 -6.70
C THR A 24 -3.46 0.54 -7.18
N SER A 25 -4.15 1.35 -6.39
CA SER A 25 -5.37 2.07 -6.80
C SER A 25 -5.29 3.52 -6.36
N THR A 26 -5.89 4.43 -7.13
CA THR A 26 -5.87 5.86 -6.81
C THR A 26 -7.25 6.31 -6.36
N ASP A 27 -7.36 6.86 -5.16
CA ASP A 27 -8.54 7.64 -4.76
C ASP A 27 -8.26 9.12 -4.99
N ARG A 28 -8.81 9.66 -6.09
CA ARG A 28 -8.61 11.06 -6.49
C ARG A 28 -9.29 12.08 -5.57
N VAL A 29 -10.34 11.67 -4.85
CA VAL A 29 -11.02 12.56 -3.90
C VAL A 29 -10.18 12.73 -2.64
N ALA A 30 -9.63 11.62 -2.14
CA ALA A 30 -8.70 11.65 -1.02
C ALA A 30 -7.28 12.08 -1.43
N GLN A 31 -6.98 12.11 -2.74
CA GLN A 31 -5.65 12.35 -3.31
C GLN A 31 -4.59 11.40 -2.74
N VAL A 32 -4.91 10.10 -2.65
CA VAL A 32 -3.98 9.08 -2.15
C VAL A 32 -3.91 7.90 -3.10
N VAL A 33 -2.76 7.23 -3.11
CA VAL A 33 -2.59 5.92 -3.73
C VAL A 33 -2.69 4.86 -2.64
N ILE A 34 -3.54 3.86 -2.84
CA ILE A 34 -3.56 2.63 -2.06
C ILE A 34 -2.57 1.66 -2.71
N LEU A 35 -1.54 1.25 -2.00
CA LEU A 35 -0.64 0.18 -2.40
C LEU A 35 -1.12 -1.12 -1.75
N ASP A 36 -1.92 -1.87 -2.48
CA ASP A 36 -2.61 -3.07 -2.01
C ASP A 36 -1.65 -4.27 -1.91
N HIS A 37 -0.68 -4.34 -2.82
CA HIS A 37 0.29 -5.42 -2.82
C HIS A 37 1.65 -4.98 -3.38
N LEU A 38 2.73 -5.47 -2.80
CA LEU A 38 4.08 -5.37 -3.33
C LEU A 38 4.77 -6.73 -3.14
N ALA A 39 5.26 -7.30 -4.24
CA ALA A 39 5.97 -8.56 -4.22
C ALA A 39 7.31 -8.43 -4.92
N VAL A 40 8.37 -8.94 -4.28
CA VAL A 40 9.70 -9.09 -4.86
C VAL A 40 10.02 -10.57 -4.98
N ARG A 41 10.50 -10.98 -6.16
CA ARG A 41 10.93 -12.34 -6.46
C ARG A 41 11.93 -12.80 -5.37
N ALA A 42 11.75 -14.02 -4.85
CA ALA A 42 12.48 -14.50 -3.68
C ALA A 42 14.00 -14.37 -3.82
N SER A 43 14.54 -14.74 -5.00
CA SER A 43 15.97 -14.64 -5.33
C SER A 43 16.52 -13.22 -5.37
N ARG A 44 15.66 -12.20 -5.39
CA ARG A 44 16.04 -10.77 -5.43
C ARG A 44 15.75 -10.02 -4.13
N ARG A 45 15.22 -10.69 -3.11
CA ARG A 45 15.01 -10.09 -1.79
C ARG A 45 16.36 -9.75 -1.12
N GLY A 46 16.36 -8.81 -0.20
CA GLY A 46 17.58 -8.34 0.49
C GLY A 46 18.50 -7.44 -0.35
N SER A 47 18.23 -7.24 -1.64
CA SER A 47 19.03 -6.38 -2.55
C SER A 47 18.66 -4.90 -2.52
N GLY A 48 17.62 -4.52 -1.75
CA GLY A 48 17.06 -3.16 -1.76
C GLY A 48 15.98 -2.93 -2.83
N LEU A 49 15.72 -3.89 -3.72
CA LEU A 49 14.75 -3.77 -4.81
C LEU A 49 13.35 -3.32 -4.35
N GLY A 50 12.83 -3.89 -3.25
CA GLY A 50 11.51 -3.50 -2.73
C GLY A 50 11.42 -2.01 -2.37
N ARG A 51 12.49 -1.44 -1.80
CA ARG A 51 12.54 0.00 -1.48
C ARG A 51 12.59 0.83 -2.77
N ALA A 52 13.37 0.41 -3.75
CA ALA A 52 13.42 1.08 -5.05
C ALA A 52 12.06 1.06 -5.77
N CYS A 53 11.30 -0.03 -5.65
CA CYS A 53 9.92 -0.10 -6.15
C CYS A 53 9.03 0.94 -5.45
N VAL A 54 9.09 1.05 -4.12
CA VAL A 54 8.31 2.05 -3.36
C VAL A 54 8.66 3.47 -3.82
N GLU A 55 9.93 3.81 -3.98
CA GLU A 55 10.33 5.15 -4.45
C GLU A 55 9.85 5.45 -5.88
N THR A 56 9.86 4.43 -6.74
CA THR A 56 9.32 4.54 -8.11
C THR A 56 7.81 4.82 -8.06
N ILE A 57 7.05 4.09 -7.21
CA ILE A 57 5.62 4.30 -7.02
C ILE A 57 5.35 5.69 -6.41
N ARG A 58 6.18 6.14 -5.46
CA ARG A 58 6.09 7.48 -4.86
C ARG A 58 6.22 8.57 -5.91
N THR A 59 7.24 8.46 -6.77
CA THR A 59 7.48 9.39 -7.87
C THR A 59 6.33 9.37 -8.88
N TRP A 60 5.82 8.18 -9.23
CA TRP A 60 4.66 8.03 -10.11
C TRP A 60 3.40 8.67 -9.51
N ALA A 61 3.11 8.41 -8.23
CA ALA A 61 1.94 8.96 -7.52
C ALA A 61 1.99 10.50 -7.44
N GLU A 62 3.17 11.07 -7.25
CA GLU A 62 3.39 12.53 -7.24
C GLU A 62 3.16 13.13 -8.62
N THR A 63 3.83 12.59 -9.64
CA THR A 63 3.92 13.21 -10.98
C THR A 63 2.72 12.94 -11.87
N SER A 64 2.14 11.74 -11.78
CA SER A 64 1.10 11.27 -12.70
C SER A 64 -0.31 11.36 -12.13
N GLU A 65 -0.45 11.20 -10.80
CA GLU A 65 -1.76 11.18 -10.14
C GLU A 65 -1.99 12.39 -9.22
N ALA A 66 -0.99 13.26 -9.04
CA ALA A 66 -1.04 14.42 -8.14
C ALA A 66 -1.48 14.05 -6.71
N CYS A 67 -1.05 12.88 -6.23
CA CYS A 67 -1.39 12.38 -4.92
C CYS A 67 -0.49 12.99 -3.83
N ARG A 68 -1.04 13.04 -2.62
CA ARG A 68 -0.41 13.61 -1.43
C ARG A 68 0.23 12.56 -0.53
N ALA A 69 -0.16 11.30 -0.67
CA ALA A 69 0.41 10.17 0.06
C ALA A 69 0.15 8.83 -0.63
N ILE A 70 0.93 7.84 -0.21
CA ILE A 70 0.65 6.42 -0.43
C ILE A 70 0.19 5.82 0.90
N ILE A 71 -0.82 4.96 0.88
CA ILE A 71 -1.32 4.24 2.06
C ILE A 71 -1.28 2.74 1.82
N ILE A 72 -0.99 2.00 2.88
CA ILE A 72 -0.96 0.54 2.90
C ILE A 72 -1.71 0.02 4.13
N GLU A 73 -2.12 -1.23 4.04
CA GLU A 73 -2.62 -2.02 5.16
C GLU A 73 -1.55 -3.05 5.55
N VAL A 74 -1.28 -3.20 6.84
CA VAL A 74 -0.36 -4.22 7.38
C VAL A 74 -0.99 -4.93 8.56
N GLU A 75 -0.65 -6.20 8.77
CA GLU A 75 -1.10 -6.95 9.94
C GLU A 75 -0.58 -6.30 11.24
N ALA A 76 -1.43 -6.23 12.26
CA ALA A 76 -1.16 -5.49 13.51
C ALA A 76 -0.82 -6.40 14.70
N GLU A 77 -0.98 -7.72 14.58
CA GLU A 77 -0.59 -8.65 15.63
C GLU A 77 0.91 -8.56 15.94
N PRO A 78 1.31 -8.67 17.21
CA PRO A 78 2.72 -8.60 17.63
C PRO A 78 3.45 -9.93 17.37
N THR A 79 3.55 -10.34 16.10
CA THR A 79 4.34 -11.49 15.66
C THR A 79 5.70 -11.03 15.13
N ALA A 80 6.69 -11.92 15.16
CA ALA A 80 8.02 -11.62 14.62
C ALA A 80 7.97 -11.29 13.11
N GLU A 81 7.13 -12.01 12.36
CA GLU A 81 6.94 -11.80 10.93
C GLU A 81 6.31 -10.43 10.62
N ASN A 82 5.24 -10.06 11.34
CA ASN A 82 4.60 -8.76 11.17
C ASN A 82 5.56 -7.63 11.52
N ALA A 83 6.36 -7.80 12.58
CA ALA A 83 7.37 -6.84 12.97
C ALA A 83 8.47 -6.68 11.89
N GLU A 84 8.85 -7.74 11.17
CA GLU A 84 9.78 -7.65 10.03
C GLU A 84 9.18 -6.88 8.85
N ARG A 85 7.92 -7.18 8.50
CA ARG A 85 7.19 -6.47 7.43
C ARG A 85 7.02 -4.99 7.75
N ILE A 86 6.62 -4.68 8.98
CA ILE A 86 6.54 -3.30 9.48
C ILE A 86 7.88 -2.59 9.35
N ARG A 87 8.98 -3.21 9.79
CA ARG A 87 10.32 -2.61 9.69
C ARG A 87 10.73 -2.33 8.24
N PHE A 88 10.33 -3.19 7.30
CA PHE A 88 10.55 -2.93 5.88
C PHE A 88 9.84 -1.63 5.45
N TRP A 89 8.56 -1.49 5.79
CA TRP A 89 7.77 -0.30 5.44
C TRP A 89 8.29 0.97 6.10
N GLU A 90 8.67 0.92 7.37
CA GLU A 90 9.29 2.05 8.08
C GLU A 90 10.61 2.47 7.42
N LYS A 91 11.46 1.51 7.02
CA LYS A 91 12.69 1.78 6.26
C LYS A 91 12.43 2.34 4.86
N ALA A 92 11.25 2.05 4.29
CA ALA A 92 10.76 2.64 3.05
C ALA A 92 10.06 4.01 3.27
N GLY A 93 10.06 4.53 4.49
CA GLY A 93 9.54 5.86 4.83
C GLY A 93 8.08 5.91 5.27
N PHE A 94 7.40 4.76 5.40
CA PHE A 94 6.03 4.72 5.88
C PHE A 94 5.98 4.98 7.39
N LEU A 95 4.93 5.69 7.81
CA LEU A 95 4.63 6.03 9.18
C LEU A 95 3.42 5.22 9.65
N GLN A 96 3.51 4.64 10.86
CA GLN A 96 2.41 3.91 11.46
C GLN A 96 1.30 4.84 11.97
N THR A 97 0.10 4.28 12.05
CA THR A 97 -1.06 4.91 12.68
C THR A 97 -1.54 4.06 13.86
N ASP A 98 -2.18 4.67 14.86
CA ASP A 98 -2.55 3.99 16.12
C ASP A 98 -3.83 3.15 16.03
N TYR A 99 -4.67 3.39 15.03
CA TYR A 99 -5.94 2.69 14.87
C TYR A 99 -5.73 1.25 14.39
N VAL A 100 -6.18 0.30 15.22
CA VAL A 100 -6.24 -1.12 14.89
C VAL A 100 -7.64 -1.45 14.37
N HIS A 101 -7.71 -1.87 13.12
CA HIS A 101 -8.92 -2.33 12.44
C HIS A 101 -9.11 -3.84 12.63
N ARG A 102 -10.36 -4.27 12.77
CA ARG A 102 -10.73 -5.69 12.89
C ARG A 102 -11.89 -5.96 11.94
N TYR A 103 -11.66 -6.82 10.96
CA TYR A 103 -12.73 -7.29 10.09
C TYR A 103 -13.60 -8.31 10.82
N ILE A 104 -14.87 -8.42 10.43
CA ILE A 104 -15.81 -9.39 11.02
C ILE A 104 -15.49 -10.82 10.55
N TRP A 105 -14.96 -10.98 9.34
CA TRP A 105 -14.82 -12.26 8.66
C TRP A 105 -13.47 -12.95 8.84
N VAL A 106 -12.48 -12.25 9.40
CA VAL A 106 -11.13 -12.79 9.62
C VAL A 106 -10.67 -12.46 11.05
N PRO A 107 -9.91 -13.35 11.71
CA PRO A 107 -9.46 -13.13 13.08
C PRO A 107 -8.34 -12.08 13.20
N GLU A 108 -7.60 -11.84 12.13
CA GLU A 108 -6.48 -10.91 12.05
C GLU A 108 -6.95 -9.45 12.18
N THR A 109 -6.06 -8.65 12.76
CA THR A 109 -6.19 -7.22 12.93
C THR A 109 -5.18 -6.51 12.06
N TYR A 110 -5.55 -5.33 11.62
CA TYR A 110 -4.79 -4.58 10.64
C TYR A 110 -4.58 -3.16 11.12
N ARG A 111 -3.49 -2.55 10.68
CA ARG A 111 -3.28 -1.10 10.83
C ARG A 111 -2.92 -0.47 9.50
N ALA A 112 -3.24 0.81 9.36
CA ALA A 112 -2.83 1.57 8.19
C ALA A 112 -1.44 2.15 8.45
N MET A 113 -0.60 2.13 7.43
CA MET A 113 0.60 2.97 7.38
C MET A 113 0.50 3.91 6.19
N TYR A 114 1.18 5.05 6.26
CA TYR A 114 1.18 6.03 5.17
C TYR A 114 2.58 6.57 4.90
N LEU A 115 2.88 6.80 3.62
CA LEU A 115 4.08 7.45 3.15
C LEU A 115 3.68 8.82 2.60
N PRO A 116 4.01 9.93 3.30
CA PRO A 116 3.70 11.27 2.81
C PRO A 116 4.51 11.58 1.53
N ILE A 117 3.83 12.02 0.49
CA ILE A 117 4.46 12.60 -0.71
C ILE A 117 4.72 14.08 -0.43
N VAL A 118 3.69 14.79 0.07
CA VAL A 118 3.82 16.17 0.54
C VAL A 118 4.12 16.20 2.04
N PRO A 119 5.09 17.01 2.52
CA PRO A 119 5.50 17.01 3.94
C PRO A 119 4.37 17.29 4.93
N ALA A 120 3.37 18.07 4.53
CA ALA A 120 2.24 18.43 5.37
C ALA A 120 1.16 17.33 5.46
N PHE A 121 1.28 16.22 4.72
CA PHE A 121 0.28 15.16 4.79
C PHE A 121 0.41 14.40 6.11
N LYS A 122 -0.68 14.42 6.88
CA LYS A 122 -0.89 13.58 8.05
C LYS A 122 -2.39 13.25 8.14
N PRO A 123 -2.77 12.03 8.55
CA PRO A 123 -4.16 11.73 8.87
C PRO A 123 -4.67 12.69 9.96
N ASN A 124 -5.92 13.15 9.83
CA ASN A 124 -6.56 14.03 10.82
C ASN A 124 -7.02 13.28 12.09
N ASP A 125 -6.85 11.96 12.11
CA ASP A 125 -7.24 11.07 13.19
C ASP A 125 -6.14 10.03 13.44
N THR A 126 -6.44 9.01 14.25
CA THR A 126 -5.52 7.92 14.59
C THR A 126 -5.29 6.92 13.45
N GLY A 127 -5.75 7.18 12.23
CA GLY A 127 -5.62 6.27 11.07
C GLY A 127 -6.94 5.63 10.61
N LYS A 128 -8.03 5.85 11.35
CA LYS A 128 -9.36 5.32 11.01
C LYS A 128 -9.85 5.85 9.66
N SER A 129 -9.56 7.11 9.34
CA SER A 129 -9.87 7.73 8.05
C SER A 129 -9.18 7.03 6.88
N LEU A 130 -7.92 6.60 7.04
CA LEU A 130 -7.18 5.86 6.01
C LEU A 130 -7.82 4.49 5.75
N PHE A 131 -8.23 3.78 6.80
CA PHE A 131 -8.94 2.51 6.64
C PHE A 131 -10.24 2.65 5.88
N LYS A 132 -11.03 3.69 6.15
CA LYS A 132 -12.26 3.92 5.38
C LYS A 132 -11.99 4.04 3.87
N ILE A 133 -10.85 4.62 3.48
CA ILE A 133 -10.44 4.72 2.08
C ILE A 133 -10.06 3.33 1.55
N ILE A 134 -9.24 2.57 2.28
CA ILE A 134 -8.82 1.19 1.92
C ILE A 134 -10.05 0.27 1.78
N THR A 135 -10.91 0.22 2.79
CA THR A 135 -12.12 -0.62 2.78
C THR A 135 -13.06 -0.24 1.63
N LYS A 136 -13.27 1.06 1.36
CA LYS A 136 -14.08 1.52 0.22
C LYS A 136 -13.48 1.06 -1.12
N TYR A 137 -12.16 1.01 -1.24
CA TYR A 137 -11.50 0.42 -2.40
C TYR A 137 -11.79 -1.08 -2.48
N HIS A 138 -11.56 -1.84 -1.41
CA HIS A 138 -11.82 -3.29 -1.38
C HIS A 138 -13.27 -3.62 -1.72
N GLU A 139 -14.24 -2.92 -1.13
CA GLU A 139 -15.66 -3.07 -1.46
C GLU A 139 -15.91 -2.88 -2.96
N LYS A 140 -15.38 -1.81 -3.56
CA LYS A 140 -15.53 -1.59 -5.01
C LYS A 140 -14.87 -2.69 -5.82
N ALA A 141 -13.71 -3.14 -5.38
CA ALA A 141 -12.84 -4.04 -6.12
C ALA A 141 -13.37 -5.48 -6.10
N TYR A 142 -13.89 -5.93 -4.95
CA TYR A 142 -14.36 -7.30 -4.69
C TYR A 142 -15.88 -7.46 -4.70
N ARG A 143 -16.68 -6.39 -4.83
CA ARG A 143 -18.12 -6.53 -5.05
C ARG A 143 -18.37 -7.36 -6.32
N ASN A 144 -18.97 -8.54 -6.12
CA ASN A 144 -19.47 -9.39 -7.20
C ASN A 144 -20.50 -8.60 -8.02
N ARG A 145 -20.46 -8.77 -9.35
CA ARG A 145 -21.55 -8.30 -10.21
C ARG A 145 -22.78 -9.16 -9.90
N GLU A 146 -23.88 -8.51 -9.56
CA GLU A 146 -25.18 -8.94 -10.07
C GLU A 146 -25.33 -8.41 -11.50
#